data_AF-C0QPU0-F1
#
_entry.id   AF-C0QPU0-F1
#
_cell.length_a   1.000
_cell.length_b   1.000
_cell.length_c   1.000
_cell.angle_alpha   90.00
_cell.angle_beta   90.00
_cell.angle_gamma   90.00
#
_symmetry.space_group_name_H-M   'P 1'
#
loop_
_entity.id
_entity.type
_entity.pdbx_description
1 polymer ?
#
loop_
_entity_poly.entity_id
_entity_poly.type
_entity_poly.pdbx_seq_one_letter_code
_entity_poly.pdbx_strand_id
1 'polypeptide(L)'
;MRVIEKDCFIYIETATKTLKLGWILNSGYLKGESEFLIGTKEKIKDKKDPLRYLNRVKWAIFNGITGEQVTEYHDWISPLGLVKGQSGFFRVTEEGKEALFTLEGRKTEWFDKIRDRGALTGESCYFWGKRDGYYALYNINTGEKLTDDFKSSVIAGAVIGKSDYVIGSYGNEIFFIYDLKTKKKVSDNFDEDRLIQILKNNEDLESEIKKKV
;
A
#
# COMPACT_ATOMS: atom_id res chain seq x y z
N MET A 1 21.10 18.19 4.54
CA MET A 1 21.30 16.78 4.19
C MET A 1 22.29 16.71 3.04
N ARG A 2 23.34 15.89 3.17
CA ARG A 2 24.31 15.66 2.09
C ARG A 2 24.27 14.19 1.69
N VAL A 3 24.05 13.92 0.41
CA VAL A 3 24.07 12.58 -0.17
C VAL A 3 25.29 12.49 -1.08
N ILE A 4 26.18 11.55 -0.81
CA ILE A 4 27.44 11.35 -1.52
C ILE A 4 27.46 9.93 -2.06
N GLU A 5 27.75 9.77 -3.34
CA GLU A 5 28.03 8.46 -3.91
C GLU A 5 29.55 8.23 -3.99
N LYS A 6 30.02 7.14 -3.40
CA LYS A 6 31.43 6.75 -3.40
C LYS A 6 31.56 5.23 -3.28
N ASP A 7 32.53 4.65 -4.01
CA ASP A 7 32.85 3.22 -3.93
C ASP A 7 31.63 2.30 -4.13
N CYS A 8 30.70 2.69 -5.01
CA CYS A 8 29.43 2.02 -5.28
C CYS A 8 28.46 1.95 -4.08
N PHE A 9 28.67 2.77 -3.05
CA PHE A 9 27.76 3.02 -1.94
C PHE A 9 27.22 4.44 -1.99
N ILE A 10 26.08 4.63 -1.34
CA ILE A 10 25.46 5.90 -1.04
C ILE A 10 25.67 6.21 0.43
N TYR A 11 26.29 7.35 0.69
CA TYR A 11 26.53 7.89 2.01
C TYR A 11 25.55 9.03 2.27
N ILE A 12 24.82 8.96 3.39
CA ILE A 12 23.91 10.02 3.82
C ILE A 12 24.43 10.57 5.15
N GLU A 13 24.88 11.83 5.14
CA GLU A 13 25.25 12.54 6.36
C GLU A 13 23.97 12.97 7.09
N THR A 14 23.73 12.39 8.27
CA THR A 14 22.61 12.72 9.16
C THR A 14 23.10 13.61 10.31
N ALA A 15 22.20 14.03 11.20
CA ALA A 15 22.57 14.89 12.33
C ALA A 15 23.52 14.20 13.32
N THR A 16 23.47 12.86 13.39
CA THR A 16 24.18 12.09 14.42
C THR A 16 25.20 11.11 13.85
N LYS A 17 25.08 10.69 12.58
CA LYS A 17 26.03 9.75 11.95
C LYS A 17 26.00 9.80 10.43
N THR A 18 26.91 9.05 9.80
CA THR A 18 26.84 8.80 8.35
C THR A 18 26.26 7.41 8.10
N LEU A 19 25.14 7.37 7.38
CA LEU A 19 24.58 6.13 6.84
C LEU A 19 25.39 5.68 5.64
N LYS A 20 25.68 4.38 5.54
CA LYS A 20 26.28 3.74 4.36
C LYS A 20 25.31 2.70 3.83
N LEU A 21 24.74 2.95 2.66
CA LEU A 21 23.72 2.12 2.02
C LEU A 21 24.16 1.78 0.60
N GLY A 22 23.89 0.57 0.10
CA GLY A 22 24.25 0.22 -1.28
C GLY A 22 23.22 0.67 -2.31
N TRP A 23 21.98 0.90 -1.89
CA TRP A 23 20.93 1.55 -2.69
C TRP A 23 19.90 2.21 -1.78
N ILE A 24 19.25 3.26 -2.28
CA ILE A 24 18.16 3.97 -1.60
C ILE A 24 17.02 4.24 -2.58
N LEU A 25 15.79 4.25 -2.08
CA LEU A 25 14.64 4.69 -2.88
C LEU A 25 14.56 6.22 -2.86
N ASN A 26 14.26 6.81 -4.03
CA ASN A 26 14.08 8.26 -4.16
C ASN A 26 12.68 8.71 -3.70
N SER A 27 12.44 8.63 -2.39
CA SER A 27 11.20 8.99 -1.70
C SER A 27 11.49 9.31 -0.23
N GLY A 28 10.47 9.77 0.49
CA GLY A 28 10.54 10.07 1.91
C GLY A 28 11.46 11.23 2.22
N TYR A 29 12.39 11.01 3.13
CA TYR A 29 13.35 12.01 3.61
C TYR A 29 14.08 12.73 2.47
N LEU A 30 14.43 12.02 1.39
CA LEU A 30 15.14 12.62 0.25
C LEU A 30 14.30 13.66 -0.50
N LYS A 31 12.97 13.57 -0.41
CA LYS A 31 12.00 14.46 -1.03
C LYS A 31 11.30 15.39 -0.04
N GLY A 32 11.64 15.31 1.25
CA GLY A 32 10.94 16.04 2.31
C GLY A 32 9.52 15.54 2.56
N GLU A 33 9.18 14.31 2.17
CA GLU A 33 7.83 13.73 2.34
C GLU A 33 7.62 13.20 3.77
N SER A 34 8.67 12.71 4.43
CA SER A 34 8.67 12.26 5.83
C SER A 34 10.09 12.28 6.41
N GLU A 35 10.26 11.90 7.67
CA GLU A 35 11.59 11.68 8.25
C GLU A 35 12.22 10.34 7.86
N PHE A 36 11.53 9.47 7.10
CA PHE A 36 11.97 8.10 6.83
C PHE A 36 12.50 7.92 5.42
N LEU A 37 13.42 6.98 5.23
CA LEU A 37 13.90 6.54 3.91
C LEU A 37 14.03 5.01 3.87
N ILE A 38 13.97 4.45 2.66
CA ILE A 38 14.15 3.01 2.44
C ILE A 38 15.50 2.78 1.76
N GLY A 39 16.27 1.82 2.27
CA GLY A 39 17.53 1.44 1.66
C GLY A 39 17.97 0.02 1.97
N THR A 40 19.04 -0.40 1.31
CA THR A 40 19.70 -1.69 1.51
C THR A 40 21.14 -1.49 1.96
N LYS A 41 21.66 -2.41 2.79
CA LYS A 41 23.07 -2.43 3.19
C LYS A 41 23.98 -3.02 2.13
N GLU A 42 23.46 -3.91 1.29
CA GLU A 42 24.28 -4.65 0.35
C GLU A 42 24.74 -3.76 -0.80
N LYS A 43 26.01 -3.87 -1.19
CA LYS A 43 26.58 -3.16 -2.33
C LYS A 43 25.95 -3.68 -3.64
N ILE A 44 25.27 -2.80 -4.38
CA ILE A 44 24.50 -3.18 -5.58
C ILE A 44 25.17 -2.75 -6.88
N LYS A 45 25.84 -1.59 -6.89
CA LYS A 45 26.34 -0.97 -8.13
C LYS A 45 27.56 -1.68 -8.74
N ASP A 46 28.12 -2.67 -8.07
CA ASP A 46 29.21 -3.52 -8.59
C ASP A 46 28.71 -4.82 -9.25
N LYS A 47 27.40 -5.07 -9.24
CA LYS A 47 26.81 -6.25 -9.87
C LYS A 47 26.68 -6.04 -11.37
N LYS A 48 26.74 -7.14 -12.13
CA LYS A 48 26.59 -7.13 -13.61
C LYS A 48 25.25 -6.52 -14.07
N ASP A 49 24.19 -6.74 -13.30
CA ASP A 49 22.85 -6.14 -13.52
C ASP A 49 22.29 -5.67 -12.17
N PRO A 50 22.61 -4.42 -11.77
CA PRO A 50 22.22 -3.87 -10.48
C PRO A 50 20.69 -3.89 -10.26
N LEU A 51 19.91 -3.55 -11.28
CA LEU A 51 18.45 -3.45 -11.16
C LEU A 51 17.79 -4.81 -10.97
N ARG A 52 18.26 -5.84 -11.68
CA ARG A 52 17.77 -7.21 -11.44
C ARG A 52 18.21 -7.74 -10.09
N TYR A 53 19.39 -7.33 -9.62
CA TYR A 53 19.91 -7.73 -8.32
C TYR A 53 19.11 -7.15 -7.15
N LEU A 54 18.51 -5.97 -7.31
CA LEU A 54 17.63 -5.36 -6.30
C LEU A 54 16.45 -6.26 -5.88
N ASN A 55 16.01 -7.19 -6.74
CA ASN A 55 14.96 -8.16 -6.43
C ASN A 55 15.42 -9.28 -5.47
N ARG A 56 16.69 -9.31 -5.08
CA ARG A 56 17.29 -10.34 -4.21
C ARG A 56 17.83 -9.78 -2.90
N VAL A 57 17.89 -8.46 -2.78
CA VAL A 57 18.43 -7.81 -1.59
C VAL A 57 17.30 -7.46 -0.66
N LYS A 58 17.61 -7.49 0.63
CA LYS A 58 16.66 -7.07 1.65
C LYS A 58 16.71 -5.54 1.84
N TRP A 59 15.58 -4.99 2.25
CA TRP A 59 15.33 -3.56 2.43
C TRP A 59 14.91 -3.27 3.87
N ALA A 60 15.32 -2.11 4.40
CA ALA A 60 14.89 -1.63 5.71
C ALA A 60 14.53 -0.15 5.63
N ILE A 61 13.74 0.31 6.60
CA ILE A 61 13.45 1.72 6.82
C ILE A 61 14.49 2.28 7.79
N PHE A 62 14.96 3.49 7.51
CA PHE A 62 15.84 4.27 8.35
C PHE A 62 15.21 5.62 8.67
N ASN A 63 15.41 6.10 9.88
CA ASN A 63 15.19 7.51 10.20
C ASN A 63 16.28 8.34 9.51
N GLY A 64 15.90 9.25 8.62
CA GLY A 64 16.81 10.10 7.86
C GLY A 64 17.45 11.22 8.69
N ILE A 65 16.88 11.57 9.84
CA ILE A 65 17.41 12.59 10.77
C ILE A 65 18.52 11.99 11.63
N THR A 66 18.29 10.82 12.24
CA THR A 66 19.23 10.14 13.15
C THR A 66 20.08 9.09 12.45
N GLY A 67 19.69 8.65 11.25
CA GLY A 67 20.29 7.52 10.55
C GLY A 67 19.99 6.17 11.22
N GLU A 68 19.14 6.08 12.23
CA GLU A 68 18.82 4.81 12.88
C GLU A 68 18.02 3.91 11.96
N GLN A 69 18.34 2.62 11.97
CA GLN A 69 17.52 1.62 11.31
C GLN A 69 16.31 1.38 12.21
N VAL A 70 15.09 1.59 11.69
CA VAL A 70 13.85 1.54 12.48
C VAL A 70 12.98 0.31 12.18
N THR A 71 13.39 -0.52 11.20
CA THR A 71 12.77 -1.82 10.92
C THR A 71 13.82 -2.90 10.74
N GLU A 72 13.39 -4.16 10.78
CA GLU A 72 14.18 -5.26 10.25
C GLU A 72 14.33 -5.17 8.72
N TYR A 73 15.13 -6.07 8.16
CA TYR A 73 15.34 -6.23 6.73
C TYR A 73 14.29 -7.19 6.15
N HIS A 74 13.60 -6.75 5.09
CA HIS A 74 12.55 -7.52 4.41
C HIS A 74 12.81 -7.71 2.92
N ASP A 75 12.19 -8.71 2.27
CA ASP A 75 12.33 -8.89 0.80
C ASP A 75 12.00 -7.62 0.04
N TRP A 76 10.95 -6.90 0.46
CA TRP A 76 10.63 -5.59 -0.08
C TRP A 76 9.80 -4.76 0.91
N ILE A 77 9.99 -3.44 0.86
CA ILE A 77 9.18 -2.46 1.60
C ILE A 77 8.65 -1.44 0.59
N SER A 78 7.33 -1.23 0.59
CA SER A 78 6.70 -0.22 -0.25
C SER A 78 7.07 1.20 0.22
N PRO A 79 7.40 2.13 -0.69
CA PRO A 79 7.58 3.54 -0.34
C PRO A 79 6.26 4.26 -0.02
N LEU A 80 5.11 3.65 -0.33
CA LEU A 80 3.80 4.22 0.03
C LEU A 80 3.56 4.10 1.54
N GLY A 81 2.67 4.97 2.06
CA GLY A 81 2.36 5.03 3.48
C GLY A 81 3.39 5.80 4.27
N LEU A 82 3.99 5.17 5.28
CA LEU A 82 4.89 5.78 6.26
C LEU A 82 5.99 6.62 5.61
N VAL A 83 6.69 6.05 4.63
CA VAL A 83 7.85 6.70 4.02
C VAL A 83 7.45 7.92 3.20
N LYS A 84 6.29 7.92 2.56
CA LYS A 84 5.76 9.10 1.87
C LYS A 84 4.94 10.04 2.76
N GLY A 85 4.90 9.79 4.07
CA GLY A 85 4.12 10.61 5.02
C GLY A 85 2.60 10.52 4.81
N GLN A 86 2.11 9.44 4.19
CA GLN A 86 0.70 9.30 3.83
C GLN A 86 -0.13 8.68 4.96
N SER A 87 0.46 7.77 5.73
CA SER A 87 -0.19 7.10 6.87
C SER A 87 0.87 6.59 7.85
N GLY A 88 0.43 6.08 9.01
CA GLY A 88 1.31 5.40 9.97
C GLY A 88 1.68 3.96 9.55
N PHE A 89 1.20 3.48 8.40
CA PHE A 89 1.39 2.12 7.94
C PHE A 89 2.40 2.05 6.80
N PHE A 90 3.12 0.93 6.69
CA PHE A 90 3.87 0.57 5.49
C PHE A 90 3.59 -0.87 5.10
N ARG A 91 3.74 -1.18 3.81
CA ARG A 91 3.56 -2.54 3.30
C ARG A 91 4.91 -3.24 3.20
N VAL A 92 4.97 -4.44 3.74
CA VAL A 92 6.11 -5.36 3.62
C VAL A 92 5.71 -6.52 2.72
N THR A 93 6.65 -6.97 1.90
CA THR A 93 6.58 -8.24 1.19
C THR A 93 7.62 -9.19 1.75
N GLU A 94 7.24 -10.45 2.00
CA GLU A 94 8.12 -11.57 2.33
C GLU A 94 7.60 -12.83 1.65
N GLU A 95 8.47 -13.61 1.01
CA GLU A 95 8.12 -14.89 0.37
C GLU A 95 6.92 -14.78 -0.60
N GLY A 96 6.79 -13.64 -1.27
CA GLY A 96 5.69 -13.35 -2.20
C GLY A 96 4.34 -13.05 -1.55
N LYS A 97 4.29 -12.89 -0.23
CA LYS A 97 3.11 -12.46 0.53
C LYS A 97 3.27 -11.03 1.03
N GLU A 98 2.17 -10.33 1.23
CA GLU A 98 2.14 -8.92 1.67
C GLU A 98 1.39 -8.76 3.00
N ALA A 99 1.87 -7.87 3.85
CA ALA A 99 1.20 -7.45 5.09
C ALA A 99 1.46 -5.96 5.37
N LEU A 100 0.56 -5.34 6.13
CA LEU A 100 0.73 -3.98 6.62
C LEU A 100 1.38 -4.00 8.02
N PHE A 101 2.31 -3.08 8.21
CA PHE A 101 3.12 -2.91 9.41
C PHE A 101 3.00 -1.47 9.90
N THR A 102 3.25 -1.27 11.19
CA THR A 102 3.66 0.02 11.77
C THR A 102 5.09 -0.13 12.32
N LEU A 103 5.65 0.94 12.88
CA LEU A 103 6.98 0.86 13.52
C LEU A 103 7.00 -0.09 14.72
N GLU A 104 5.84 -0.35 15.35
CA GLU A 104 5.70 -1.35 16.42
C GLU A 104 5.62 -2.79 15.91
N GLY A 105 5.57 -3.00 14.59
CA GLY A 105 5.56 -4.31 13.96
C GLY A 105 4.34 -4.59 13.09
N ARG A 106 4.15 -5.86 12.75
CA ARG A 106 3.10 -6.32 11.84
C ARG A 106 1.70 -6.06 12.41
N LYS A 107 0.81 -5.44 11.62
CA LYS A 107 -0.58 -5.18 11.98
C LYS A 107 -1.58 -6.12 11.37
N THR A 108 -1.29 -6.66 10.19
CA THR A 108 -2.18 -7.61 9.51
C THR A 108 -1.56 -9.00 9.43
N GLU A 109 -2.41 -10.00 9.26
CA GLU A 109 -1.98 -11.28 8.68
C GLU A 109 -1.38 -11.10 7.28
N TRP A 110 -0.75 -12.15 6.78
CA TRP A 110 -0.20 -12.18 5.42
C TRP A 110 -1.30 -12.43 4.38
N PHE A 111 -1.16 -11.76 3.24
CA PHE A 111 -2.06 -11.87 2.08
C PHE A 111 -1.24 -12.20 0.83
N ASP A 112 -1.88 -12.74 -0.20
CA ASP A 112 -1.24 -12.87 -1.52
C ASP A 112 -0.88 -11.50 -2.09
N LYS A 113 -1.72 -10.50 -1.79
CA LYS A 113 -1.55 -9.12 -2.23
C LYS A 113 -2.42 -8.18 -1.40
N ILE A 114 -1.96 -6.98 -1.15
CA ILE A 114 -2.69 -5.86 -0.58
C ILE A 114 -2.71 -4.74 -1.62
N ARG A 115 -3.88 -4.13 -1.88
CA ARG A 115 -3.95 -2.97 -2.80
C ARG A 115 -3.35 -1.74 -2.14
N ASP A 116 -2.81 -0.85 -2.97
CA ASP A 116 -2.08 0.34 -2.51
C ASP A 116 -2.96 1.38 -1.80
N ARG A 117 -4.25 1.47 -2.18
CA ARG A 117 -5.19 2.51 -1.71
C ARG A 117 -5.92 2.09 -0.43
N GLY A 118 -6.39 3.07 0.33
CA GLY A 118 -7.06 2.88 1.62
C GLY A 118 -6.13 3.09 2.80
N ALA A 119 -6.03 2.10 3.69
CA ALA A 119 -5.26 2.19 4.93
C ALA A 119 -3.78 2.54 4.69
N LEU A 120 -3.15 1.93 3.67
CA LEU A 120 -1.74 2.19 3.36
C LEU A 120 -1.50 3.66 2.99
N THR A 121 -2.39 4.28 2.23
CA THR A 121 -2.29 5.69 1.77
C THR A 121 -3.00 6.69 2.66
N GLY A 122 -3.61 6.25 3.77
CA GLY A 122 -4.28 7.12 4.74
C GLY A 122 -5.65 7.64 4.31
N GLU A 123 -6.24 7.06 3.27
CA GLU A 123 -7.54 7.54 2.73
C GLU A 123 -8.74 7.03 3.52
N SER A 124 -8.58 5.89 4.19
CA SER A 124 -9.60 5.28 5.04
C SER A 124 -8.95 4.28 6.00
N CYS A 125 -9.72 3.73 6.93
CA CYS A 125 -9.29 2.59 7.74
C CYS A 125 -9.46 1.23 7.04
N TYR A 126 -9.76 1.21 5.74
CA TYR A 126 -10.05 -0.02 5.00
C TYR A 126 -8.94 -0.39 4.03
N PHE A 127 -8.73 -1.68 3.80
CA PHE A 127 -7.82 -2.16 2.75
C PHE A 127 -8.38 -3.39 2.05
N TRP A 128 -8.01 -3.57 0.78
CA TRP A 128 -8.28 -4.80 0.04
C TRP A 128 -7.15 -5.79 0.22
N GLY A 129 -7.44 -6.93 0.84
CA GLY A 129 -6.53 -8.06 0.96
C GLY A 129 -6.93 -9.20 0.02
N LYS A 130 -5.95 -9.82 -0.65
CA LYS A 130 -6.15 -10.97 -1.54
C LYS A 130 -5.77 -12.28 -0.86
N ARG A 131 -6.63 -13.30 -0.94
CA ARG A 131 -6.33 -14.69 -0.58
C ARG A 131 -6.95 -15.66 -1.55
N ASP A 132 -6.20 -16.70 -1.90
CA ASP A 132 -6.67 -17.84 -2.70
C ASP A 132 -7.33 -17.41 -4.01
N GLY A 133 -6.84 -16.32 -4.61
CA GLY A 133 -7.37 -15.77 -5.85
C GLY A 133 -8.44 -14.67 -5.69
N TYR A 134 -8.99 -14.47 -4.49
CA TYR A 134 -10.10 -13.55 -4.23
C TYR A 134 -9.69 -12.36 -3.35
N TYR A 135 -10.44 -11.27 -3.44
CA TYR A 135 -10.27 -10.06 -2.66
C TYR A 135 -11.41 -9.88 -1.67
N ALA A 136 -11.09 -9.43 -0.47
CA ALA A 136 -12.06 -8.94 0.50
C ALA A 136 -11.60 -7.63 1.14
N LEU A 137 -12.56 -6.84 1.60
CA LEU A 137 -12.30 -5.58 2.29
C LEU A 137 -12.14 -5.87 3.77
N TYR A 138 -11.11 -5.30 4.38
CA TYR A 138 -10.82 -5.46 5.81
C TYR A 138 -10.72 -4.10 6.48
N ASN A 139 -11.10 -4.03 7.75
CA ASN A 139 -10.82 -2.89 8.61
C ASN A 139 -9.44 -3.07 9.27
N ILE A 140 -8.52 -2.13 9.07
CA ILE A 140 -7.14 -2.22 9.60
C ILE A 140 -7.08 -2.14 11.12
N ASN A 141 -8.05 -1.47 11.75
CA ASN A 141 -8.06 -1.26 13.20
C ASN A 141 -8.60 -2.47 13.95
N THR A 142 -9.59 -3.17 13.39
CA THR A 142 -10.25 -4.31 14.04
C THR A 142 -9.80 -5.65 13.49
N GLY A 143 -9.24 -5.69 12.27
CA GLY A 143 -8.93 -6.92 11.53
C GLY A 143 -10.18 -7.59 10.92
N GLU A 144 -11.37 -7.01 11.07
CA GLU A 144 -12.62 -7.59 10.58
C GLU A 144 -12.65 -7.62 9.04
N LYS A 145 -13.02 -8.78 8.47
CA LYS A 145 -13.41 -8.94 7.07
C LYS A 145 -14.84 -8.43 6.88
N LEU A 146 -15.03 -7.41 6.05
CA LEU A 146 -16.29 -6.67 5.90
C LEU A 146 -17.14 -7.13 4.71
N THR A 147 -16.52 -7.81 3.75
CA THR A 147 -17.16 -8.26 2.51
C THR A 147 -16.95 -9.75 2.31
N ASP A 148 -17.80 -10.36 1.48
CA ASP A 148 -17.52 -11.67 0.90
C ASP A 148 -16.26 -11.63 0.01
N ASP A 149 -15.87 -12.81 -0.48
CA ASP A 149 -14.74 -13.00 -1.39
C ASP A 149 -15.14 -12.63 -2.83
N PHE A 150 -14.55 -11.55 -3.34
CA PHE A 150 -14.78 -11.02 -4.68
C PHE A 150 -13.65 -11.44 -5.64
N LYS A 151 -13.96 -11.74 -6.90
CA LYS A 151 -12.92 -12.02 -7.90
C LYS A 151 -12.10 -10.78 -8.25
N SER A 152 -12.73 -9.62 -8.20
CA SER A 152 -12.09 -8.33 -8.46
C SER A 152 -12.40 -7.34 -7.35
N SER A 153 -11.45 -6.45 -7.08
CA SER A 153 -11.56 -5.34 -6.15
C SER A 153 -11.48 -4.04 -6.94
N VAL A 154 -12.51 -3.20 -6.87
CA VAL A 154 -12.48 -1.84 -7.44
C VAL A 154 -12.10 -0.84 -6.35
N ILE A 155 -11.24 0.12 -6.69
CA ILE A 155 -10.89 1.24 -5.81
C ILE A 155 -12.03 2.27 -5.90
N ALA A 156 -12.97 2.22 -4.96
CA ALA A 156 -14.12 3.13 -4.91
C ALA A 156 -14.69 3.24 -3.48
N GLY A 157 -15.49 4.28 -3.26
CA GLY A 157 -16.29 4.47 -2.05
C GLY A 157 -15.47 4.43 -0.76
N ALA A 158 -15.75 3.44 0.09
CA ALA A 158 -15.14 3.30 1.42
C ALA A 158 -13.61 3.28 1.39
N VAL A 159 -13.01 2.64 0.39
CA VAL A 159 -11.55 2.53 0.26
C VAL A 159 -10.89 3.91 0.15
N ILE A 160 -11.54 4.84 -0.56
CA ILE A 160 -11.04 6.20 -0.77
C ILE A 160 -11.70 7.21 0.19
N GLY A 161 -12.36 6.74 1.25
CA GLY A 161 -12.96 7.57 2.29
C GLY A 161 -14.16 8.41 1.86
N LYS A 162 -14.86 8.02 0.77
CA LYS A 162 -15.96 8.81 0.21
C LYS A 162 -17.36 8.36 0.61
N SER A 163 -17.55 7.11 1.02
CA SER A 163 -18.85 6.57 1.42
C SER A 163 -18.71 5.25 2.18
N ASP A 164 -19.80 4.70 2.70
CA ASP A 164 -19.83 3.35 3.31
C ASP A 164 -20.15 2.24 2.31
N TYR A 165 -20.02 2.54 1.01
CA TYR A 165 -20.28 1.60 -0.08
C TYR A 165 -18.98 1.19 -0.76
N VAL A 166 -18.98 -0.01 -1.35
CA VAL A 166 -17.90 -0.48 -2.23
C VAL A 166 -18.46 -1.10 -3.48
N ILE A 167 -17.62 -1.21 -4.50
CA ILE A 167 -17.95 -1.93 -5.73
C ILE A 167 -17.30 -3.31 -5.66
N GLY A 168 -18.14 -4.35 -5.71
CA GLY A 168 -17.73 -5.75 -5.74
C GLY A 168 -17.98 -6.40 -7.10
N SER A 169 -17.34 -7.55 -7.32
CA SER A 169 -17.63 -8.43 -8.46
C SER A 169 -17.33 -9.88 -8.12
N TYR A 170 -18.29 -10.78 -8.41
CA TYR A 170 -18.09 -12.24 -8.30
C TYR A 170 -17.56 -12.86 -9.60
N GLY A 171 -17.48 -12.09 -10.69
CA GLY A 171 -17.15 -12.54 -12.05
C GLY A 171 -16.12 -11.63 -12.71
N ASN A 172 -15.97 -11.75 -14.04
CA ASN A 172 -14.97 -10.95 -14.76
C ASN A 172 -15.48 -9.59 -15.25
N GLU A 173 -16.80 -9.36 -15.36
CA GLU A 173 -17.33 -8.17 -16.04
C GLU A 173 -18.71 -7.72 -15.50
N ILE A 174 -19.08 -8.20 -14.30
CA ILE A 174 -20.35 -7.84 -13.66
C ILE A 174 -20.08 -7.26 -12.29
N PHE A 175 -20.45 -6.01 -12.10
CA PHE A 175 -20.21 -5.22 -10.90
C PHE A 175 -21.52 -4.94 -10.16
N PHE A 176 -21.40 -4.66 -8.87
CA PHE A 176 -22.52 -4.24 -8.03
C PHE A 176 -22.01 -3.35 -6.89
N ILE A 177 -22.91 -2.53 -6.35
CA ILE A 177 -22.66 -1.74 -5.14
C ILE A 177 -23.04 -2.60 -3.92
N TYR A 178 -22.13 -2.65 -2.95
CA TYR A 178 -22.28 -3.35 -1.69
C TYR A 178 -22.22 -2.34 -0.54
N ASP A 179 -23.17 -2.43 0.38
CA ASP A 179 -23.24 -1.61 1.59
C ASP A 179 -22.53 -2.32 2.75
N LEU A 180 -21.51 -1.67 3.31
CA LEU A 180 -20.74 -2.22 4.42
C LEU A 180 -21.53 -2.27 5.74
N LYS A 181 -22.53 -1.41 5.93
CA LYS A 181 -23.36 -1.39 7.14
C LYS A 181 -24.33 -2.56 7.17
N THR A 182 -25.09 -2.72 6.08
CA THR A 182 -26.09 -3.79 6.00
C THR A 182 -25.49 -5.13 5.54
N LYS A 183 -24.24 -5.13 5.07
CA LYS A 183 -23.52 -6.29 4.51
C LYS A 183 -24.31 -6.94 3.36
N LYS A 184 -24.86 -6.10 2.48
CA LYS A 184 -25.72 -6.54 1.36
C LYS A 184 -25.39 -5.79 0.08
N LYS A 185 -25.64 -6.47 -1.04
CA LYS A 185 -25.74 -5.84 -2.35
C LYS A 185 -26.96 -4.91 -2.38
N VAL A 186 -26.76 -3.66 -2.81
CA VAL A 186 -27.78 -2.58 -2.82
C VAL A 186 -28.05 -1.98 -4.19
N SER A 187 -27.39 -2.47 -5.25
CA SER A 187 -27.68 -2.09 -6.64
C SER A 187 -27.99 -3.33 -7.48
N ASP A 188 -28.61 -3.15 -8.64
CA ASP A 188 -28.54 -4.17 -9.69
C ASP A 188 -27.11 -4.39 -10.17
N ASN A 189 -26.92 -5.47 -10.92
CA ASN A 189 -25.68 -5.73 -11.64
C ASN A 189 -25.50 -4.68 -12.76
N PHE A 190 -24.25 -4.28 -13.00
CA PHE A 190 -23.88 -3.40 -14.11
C PHE A 190 -22.53 -3.81 -14.73
N ASP A 191 -22.28 -3.34 -15.95
CA ASP A 191 -21.08 -3.66 -16.73
C ASP A 191 -19.93 -2.68 -16.49
N GLU A 192 -18.82 -2.90 -17.20
CA GLU A 192 -17.62 -2.06 -17.13
C GLU A 192 -17.86 -0.63 -17.63
N ASP A 193 -18.67 -0.44 -18.67
CA ASP A 193 -18.96 0.90 -19.19
C ASP A 193 -19.67 1.76 -18.15
N ARG A 194 -20.67 1.18 -17.45
CA ARG A 194 -21.33 1.87 -16.35
C ARG A 194 -20.39 2.10 -15.18
N LEU A 195 -19.53 1.13 -14.84
CA LEU A 195 -18.50 1.31 -13.83
C LEU A 195 -17.60 2.52 -14.14
N ILE A 196 -17.10 2.62 -15.38
CA ILE A 196 -16.25 3.73 -15.81
C ILE A 196 -16.97 5.06 -15.67
N GLN A 197 -18.27 5.13 -16.00
CA GLN A 197 -19.07 6.34 -15.82
C GLN A 197 -19.15 6.75 -14.34
N ILE A 198 -19.45 5.81 -13.45
CA ILE A 198 -19.51 6.04 -11.99
C ILE A 198 -18.17 6.58 -11.49
N LEU A 199 -17.06 5.95 -11.90
CA LEU A 199 -15.71 6.35 -11.46
C LEU A 199 -15.26 7.70 -12.04
N LYS A 200 -15.57 8.00 -13.31
CA LYS A 200 -15.18 9.26 -13.99
C LYS A 200 -15.89 10.48 -13.41
N ASN A 201 -17.16 10.34 -13.05
CA ASN A 201 -17.93 11.46 -12.55
C ASN A 201 -17.59 11.80 -11.09
N ASN A 202 -16.65 11.06 -10.46
CA ASN A 202 -16.39 11.13 -9.02
C ASN A 202 -17.68 10.97 -8.21
N GLU A 203 -18.71 10.37 -8.80
CA GLU A 203 -20.04 10.31 -8.22
C GLU A 203 -19.94 9.49 -6.94
N ASP A 204 -20.38 10.11 -5.86
CA ASP A 204 -20.65 9.40 -4.62
C ASP A 204 -21.57 8.21 -4.96
N LEU A 205 -21.16 7.01 -4.55
CA LEU A 205 -21.95 5.79 -4.77
C LEU A 205 -23.37 5.93 -4.20
N GLU A 206 -23.59 6.81 -3.21
CA GLU A 206 -24.93 7.17 -2.75
C GLU A 206 -25.82 7.76 -3.85
N SER A 207 -25.28 8.63 -4.69
CA SER A 207 -26.04 9.27 -5.76
C SER A 207 -26.50 8.26 -6.80
N GLU A 208 -25.68 7.24 -7.07
CA GLU A 208 -26.01 6.15 -7.99
C GLU A 208 -27.14 5.27 -7.45
N ILE A 209 -27.14 5.01 -6.14
CA ILE A 209 -28.24 4.29 -5.47
C ILE A 209 -29.54 5.10 -5.55
N LYS A 210 -29.47 6.42 -5.28
CA LYS A 210 -30.64 7.32 -5.24
C LYS A 210 -31.30 7.52 -6.61
N LYS A 211 -30.55 7.41 -7.72
CA LYS A 211 -31.10 7.51 -9.10
C LYS A 211 -32.09 6.38 -9.45
N LYS A 212 -32.21 5.33 -8.63
CA LYS A 212 -33.06 4.17 -8.85
C LYS A 212 -34.31 4.10 -7.94
N VAL A 213 -34.55 5.11 -7.09
CA VAL A 213 -35.78 5.24 -6.28
C VAL A 213 -36.77 6.15 -6.98
#